data_AF-A0A1C5JG89-F1
#
_entry.id   AF-A0A1C5JG89-F1
#
_cell.length_a   1.000
_cell.length_b   1.000
_cell.length_c   1.000
_cell.angle_alpha   90.00
_cell.angle_beta   90.00
_cell.angle_gamma   90.00
#
_symmetry.space_group_name_H-M   'P 1'
#
loop_
_entity.id
_entity.type
_entity.pdbx_description
1 polymer ?
#
loop_
_entity_poly.entity_id
_entity_poly.type
_entity_poly.pdbx_seq_one_letter_code
_entity_poly.pdbx_strand_id
1 'polypeptide(L)'
;MNIDNRTCQHCGGPIPPKPAGKRGPAPRYCGKICQGKAKHQRAYVPTPRAATMPSRQKHKPGNVYGSLTLVERIESSASGDPRALFRCECGNVKALQINNVANGITTNCADRANHPDSRRRELLTYDGAHNRVKAQRGSASLYTCRCGNQAEDWAYSHADYDERAMIKGREARKPYSTNPDHYSPMCRPCHKRFDNAHRRVPEGGPSLAHVALFMATRDQVEGVAA
;
A
#
# COMPACT_ATOMS: atom_id res chain seq x y z
N MET A 1 62.85 15.41 -38.57
CA MET A 1 61.65 14.67 -38.10
C MET A 1 61.95 14.18 -36.69
N ASN A 2 61.30 14.73 -35.67
CA ASN A 2 61.57 14.37 -34.28
C ASN A 2 60.65 13.19 -33.92
N ILE A 3 61.21 11.98 -33.88
CA ILE A 3 60.47 10.79 -33.43
C ILE A 3 60.42 10.88 -31.90
N ASP A 4 59.32 11.41 -31.37
CA ASP A 4 59.02 11.42 -29.94
C ASP A 4 59.03 9.96 -29.43
N ASN A 5 60.19 9.49 -28.93
CA ASN A 5 60.37 8.14 -28.41
C ASN A 5 59.77 8.02 -27.00
N ARG A 6 58.48 8.30 -26.87
CA ARG A 6 57.75 8.28 -25.60
C ARG A 6 57.25 6.87 -25.32
N THR A 7 57.55 6.39 -24.11
CA THR A 7 57.15 5.07 -23.63
C THR A 7 55.96 5.14 -22.68
N CYS A 8 55.14 4.10 -22.70
CA CYS A 8 53.94 3.96 -21.88
C CYS A 8 54.30 3.83 -20.41
N GLN A 9 53.72 4.68 -19.54
CA GLN A 9 53.98 4.65 -18.09
C GLN A 9 53.51 3.37 -17.37
N HIS A 10 52.77 2.48 -18.06
CA HIS A 10 52.31 1.21 -17.49
C HIS A 10 53.07 -0.01 -18.03
N CYS A 11 53.34 -0.08 -19.34
CA CYS A 11 53.96 -1.27 -19.96
C CYS A 11 55.33 -1.02 -20.61
N GLY A 12 55.84 0.22 -20.63
CA GLY A 12 57.12 0.57 -21.26
C GLY A 12 57.11 0.57 -22.80
N GLY A 13 56.06 0.09 -23.46
CA GLY A 13 55.96 0.07 -24.92
C GLY A 13 55.77 1.45 -25.57
N PRO A 14 55.94 1.57 -26.89
CA PRO A 14 55.85 2.85 -27.60
C PRO A 14 54.43 3.42 -27.53
N ILE A 15 54.34 4.75 -27.35
CA ILE A 15 53.07 5.48 -27.38
C ILE A 15 52.81 5.92 -28.83
N PRO A 16 51.59 5.67 -29.37
CA PRO A 16 51.26 6.10 -30.71
C PRO A 16 51.30 7.63 -30.82
N PRO A 17 51.73 8.17 -31.98
CA PRO A 17 51.78 9.61 -32.18
C PRO A 17 50.40 10.22 -32.06
N LYS A 18 50.35 11.46 -31.55
CA LYS A 18 49.09 12.18 -31.39
C LYS A 18 48.42 12.38 -32.76
N PRO A 19 47.12 12.09 -32.91
CA PRO A 19 46.42 12.37 -34.16
C PRO A 19 46.47 13.86 -34.51
N ALA A 20 46.73 14.18 -35.77
CA ALA A 20 46.76 15.55 -36.26
C ALA A 20 45.44 16.26 -35.94
N GLY A 21 45.52 17.50 -35.42
CA GLY A 21 44.36 18.34 -35.11
C GLY A 21 43.76 18.21 -33.69
N LYS A 22 44.21 17.27 -32.85
CA LYS A 22 43.73 17.22 -31.44
C LYS A 22 44.48 18.21 -30.54
N ARG A 23 43.77 19.05 -29.79
CA ARG A 23 44.33 19.92 -28.74
C ARG A 23 44.47 19.15 -27.42
N GLY A 24 45.41 19.53 -26.55
CA GLY A 24 45.63 18.91 -25.23
C GLY A 24 46.98 18.19 -25.07
N PRO A 25 47.32 17.73 -23.85
CA PRO A 25 48.61 17.11 -23.55
C PRO A 25 48.78 15.77 -24.27
N ALA A 26 50.03 15.36 -24.47
CA ALA A 26 50.34 14.06 -25.04
C ALA A 26 49.85 12.91 -24.15
N PRO A 27 49.36 11.80 -24.72
CA PRO A 27 48.91 10.65 -23.93
C PRO A 27 50.07 10.04 -23.14
N ARG A 28 49.80 9.65 -21.89
CA ARG A 28 50.77 8.99 -21.00
C ARG A 28 50.81 7.45 -21.13
N TYR A 29 49.85 6.89 -21.84
CA TYR A 29 49.65 5.45 -22.00
C TYR A 29 49.41 5.13 -23.47
N CYS A 30 49.84 3.94 -23.91
CA CYS A 30 49.68 3.50 -25.30
C CYS A 30 48.22 3.21 -25.72
N GLY A 31 47.30 3.09 -24.75
CA GLY A 31 45.88 2.87 -25.02
C GLY A 31 45.03 2.77 -23.75
N LYS A 32 43.70 2.60 -23.94
CA LYS A 32 42.70 2.54 -22.85
C LYS A 32 42.95 1.42 -21.85
N ILE A 33 43.49 0.28 -22.31
CA ILE A 33 43.80 -0.87 -21.46
C ILE A 33 44.91 -0.54 -20.45
N CYS A 34 46.03 0.00 -20.92
CA CYS A 34 47.13 0.43 -20.04
C CYS A 34 46.72 1.58 -19.12
N GLN A 35 45.89 2.50 -19.61
CA GLN A 35 45.31 3.56 -18.78
C GLN A 35 44.41 3.00 -17.66
N GLY A 36 43.61 1.97 -17.95
CA GLY A 36 42.74 1.31 -16.97
C GLY A 36 43.55 0.59 -15.89
N LYS A 37 44.54 -0.23 -16.28
CA LYS A 37 45.38 -0.97 -15.33
C LYS A 37 46.17 -0.03 -14.39
N ALA A 38 46.68 1.09 -14.89
CA ALA A 38 47.36 2.09 -14.06
C ALA A 38 46.43 2.77 -13.03
N LYS A 39 45.14 2.91 -13.31
CA LYS A 39 44.16 3.46 -12.35
C LYS A 39 43.90 2.50 -11.19
N HIS A 40 43.89 1.20 -11.45
CA HIS A 40 43.66 0.17 -10.44
C HIS A 40 44.91 -0.22 -9.62
N GLN A 41 46.10 0.20 -10.05
CA GLN A 41 47.35 0.05 -9.28
C GLN A 41 47.56 1.13 -8.21
N ARG A 42 46.72 2.17 -8.17
CA ARG A 42 46.77 3.13 -7.06
C ARG A 42 46.32 2.43 -5.79
N ALA A 43 47.25 2.22 -4.86
CA ALA A 43 46.94 1.73 -3.53
C ALA A 43 45.81 2.59 -2.94
N TYR A 44 44.73 1.95 -2.52
CA TYR A 44 43.68 2.61 -1.79
C TYR A 44 44.28 3.17 -0.50
N VAL A 45 44.38 4.49 -0.41
CA VAL A 45 44.74 5.18 0.83
C VAL A 45 43.41 5.49 1.53
N PRO A 46 43.01 4.75 2.58
CA PRO A 46 41.82 5.09 3.34
C PRO A 46 42.01 6.48 3.92
N THR A 47 41.11 7.40 3.59
CA THR A 47 40.99 8.64 4.34
C THR A 47 40.62 8.30 5.78
N PRO A 48 41.29 8.85 6.79
CA PRO A 48 40.87 8.64 8.17
C PRO A 48 39.43 9.13 8.29
N ARG A 49 38.51 8.24 8.68
CA ARG A 49 37.14 8.63 8.99
C ARG A 49 37.22 9.68 10.09
N ALA A 50 36.71 10.88 9.80
CA ALA A 50 36.56 11.91 10.83
C ALA A 50 35.89 11.28 12.05
N ALA A 51 36.45 11.53 13.24
CA ALA A 51 35.87 11.05 14.49
C ALA A 51 34.40 11.46 14.53
N THR A 52 33.51 10.48 14.71
CA THR A 52 32.06 10.68 14.73
C THR A 52 31.72 11.65 15.87
N MET A 53 31.46 12.91 15.53
CA MET A 53 30.82 13.84 16.47
C MET A 53 29.52 13.19 16.96
N PRO A 54 29.22 13.22 18.27
CA PRO A 54 27.98 12.66 18.78
C PRO A 54 26.81 13.35 18.08
N SER A 55 26.08 12.60 17.24
CA SER A 55 25.02 13.17 16.42
C SER A 55 23.92 13.70 17.34
N ARG A 56 23.63 14.99 17.27
CA ARG A 56 22.48 15.57 17.96
C ARG A 56 21.23 14.84 17.49
N GLN A 57 20.50 14.19 18.39
CA GLN A 57 19.40 13.30 18.02
C GLN A 57 18.29 14.11 17.32
N LYS A 58 18.12 13.90 16.00
CA LYS A 58 17.29 14.75 15.12
C LYS A 58 15.78 14.70 15.43
N HIS A 59 15.28 13.54 15.88
CA HIS A 59 13.85 13.32 16.17
C HIS A 59 13.68 12.97 17.65
N LYS A 60 12.95 13.77 18.42
CA LYS A 60 12.79 13.58 19.88
C LYS A 60 11.33 13.43 20.28
N PRO A 61 11.03 12.81 21.43
CA PRO A 61 9.69 12.81 22.02
C PRO A 61 9.07 14.22 22.04
N GLY A 62 7.78 14.29 21.73
CA GLY A 62 7.02 15.53 21.58
C GLY A 62 7.06 16.15 20.17
N ASN A 63 7.93 15.70 19.28
CA ASN A 63 7.92 16.18 17.89
C ASN A 63 6.64 15.71 17.17
N VAL A 64 6.02 16.63 16.43
CA VAL A 64 4.80 16.40 15.63
C VAL A 64 5.15 16.31 14.14
N TYR A 65 4.54 15.33 13.46
CA TYR A 65 4.72 15.01 12.03
C TYR A 65 3.34 14.84 11.38
N GLY A 66 2.73 15.95 10.95
CA GLY A 66 1.33 15.93 10.52
C GLY A 66 0.43 15.43 11.66
N SER A 67 -0.33 14.35 11.41
CA SER A 67 -1.24 13.76 12.40
C SER A 67 -0.58 12.82 13.44
N LEU A 68 0.76 12.73 13.44
CA LEU A 68 1.52 11.80 14.28
C LEU A 68 2.45 12.54 15.25
N THR A 69 2.32 12.26 16.54
CA THR A 69 3.21 12.81 17.59
C THR A 69 4.13 11.71 18.11
N LEU A 70 5.45 11.94 18.09
CA LEU A 70 6.43 11.00 18.62
C LEU A 70 6.33 10.96 20.15
N VAL A 71 5.98 9.79 20.70
CA VAL A 71 5.83 9.58 22.15
C VAL A 71 7.14 9.07 22.74
N GLU A 72 7.67 7.98 22.21
CA GLU A 72 8.82 7.30 22.79
C GLU A 72 9.62 6.59 21.70
N ARG A 73 10.95 6.55 21.81
CA ARG A 73 11.80 5.80 20.89
C ARG A 73 11.94 4.37 21.37
N ILE A 74 11.88 3.43 20.43
CA ILE A 74 12.12 2.02 20.70
C ILE A 74 13.54 1.72 20.26
N GLU A 75 14.35 1.18 21.17
CA GLU A 75 15.70 0.75 20.83
C GLU A 75 15.63 -0.29 19.72
N SER A 76 16.33 0.00 18.63
CA SER A 76 16.40 -0.87 17.46
C SER A 76 17.77 -1.54 17.48
N SER A 77 17.82 -2.86 17.27
CA SER A 77 19.07 -3.61 17.17
C SER A 77 20.00 -2.96 16.13
N ALA A 78 21.32 -3.08 16.33
CA ALA A 78 22.41 -2.29 15.73
C ALA A 78 22.45 -2.10 14.19
N SER A 79 21.50 -2.67 13.44
CA SER A 79 21.42 -2.66 11.98
C SER A 79 20.02 -2.33 11.42
N GLY A 80 19.01 -2.08 12.27
CA GLY A 80 17.63 -1.79 11.86
C GLY A 80 17.29 -0.30 11.77
N ASP A 81 16.31 0.05 10.93
CA ASP A 81 15.73 1.40 10.90
C ASP A 81 15.16 1.77 12.27
N PRO A 82 15.45 2.98 12.78
CA PRO A 82 15.01 3.38 14.11
C PRO A 82 13.49 3.47 14.19
N ARG A 83 12.90 2.80 15.18
CA ARG A 83 11.45 2.81 15.44
C ARG A 83 11.10 3.67 16.65
N ALA A 84 9.89 4.21 16.64
CA ALA A 84 9.33 4.95 17.77
C ALA A 84 7.82 4.70 17.87
N LEU A 85 7.30 4.82 19.08
CA LEU A 85 5.86 4.93 19.33
C LEU A 85 5.40 6.31 18.90
N PHE A 86 4.38 6.33 18.02
CA PHE A 86 3.69 7.56 17.63
C PHE A 86 2.24 7.48 18.08
N ARG A 87 1.75 8.57 18.69
CA ARG A 87 0.33 8.81 18.93
C ARG A 87 -0.25 9.50 17.71
N CYS A 88 -1.27 8.90 17.11
CA CYS A 88 -2.02 9.50 16.03
C CYS A 88 -3.19 10.33 16.56
N GLU A 89 -3.65 11.30 15.78
CA GLU A 89 -4.86 12.09 16.06
C GLU A 89 -6.12 11.23 16.26
N CYS A 90 -6.17 10.02 15.69
CA CYS A 90 -7.26 9.06 15.94
C CYS A 90 -7.20 8.42 17.35
N GLY A 91 -6.20 8.74 18.16
CA GLY A 91 -6.02 8.22 19.53
C GLY A 91 -5.12 6.99 19.63
N ASN A 92 -4.86 6.28 18.52
CA ASN A 92 -4.02 5.09 18.53
C ASN A 92 -2.54 5.41 18.73
N VAL A 93 -1.85 4.55 19.49
CA VAL A 93 -0.40 4.58 19.65
C VAL A 93 0.22 3.34 18.98
N LYS A 94 1.11 3.54 18.01
CA LYS A 94 1.75 2.43 17.26
C LYS A 94 3.24 2.65 17.03
N ALA A 95 3.98 1.54 16.96
CA ALA A 95 5.41 1.51 16.65
C ALA A 95 5.66 1.67 15.15
N LEU A 96 6.09 2.84 14.71
CA LEU A 96 6.37 3.17 13.32
C LEU A 96 7.86 3.45 13.10
N GLN A 97 8.32 3.37 11.85
CA GLN A 97 9.68 3.76 11.47
C GLN A 97 9.80 5.28 11.48
N ILE A 98 10.78 5.82 12.22
CA ILE A 98 10.98 7.27 12.36
C ILE A 98 11.21 7.91 10.98
N ASN A 99 11.99 7.24 10.12
CA ASN A 99 12.32 7.74 8.78
C ASN A 99 11.07 7.85 7.89
N ASN A 100 10.16 6.87 7.92
CA ASN A 100 8.94 6.91 7.10
C ASN A 100 8.00 8.02 7.52
N VAL A 101 7.87 8.25 8.84
CA VAL A 101 7.05 9.34 9.37
C VAL A 101 7.70 10.69 9.05
N ALA A 102 9.01 10.83 9.27
CA ALA A 102 9.75 12.05 8.98
C ALA A 102 9.76 12.44 7.50
N ASN A 103 9.79 11.46 6.59
CA ASN A 103 9.76 11.68 5.15
C ASN A 103 8.33 11.78 4.58
N GLY A 104 7.29 11.71 5.42
CA GLY A 104 5.90 11.83 4.98
C GLY A 104 5.33 10.61 4.25
N ILE A 105 6.02 9.46 4.27
CA ILE A 105 5.53 8.20 3.71
C ILE A 105 4.39 7.65 4.58
N THR A 106 4.54 7.73 5.90
CA THR A 106 3.53 7.34 6.87
C THR A 106 2.91 8.58 7.49
N THR A 107 1.65 8.85 7.13
CA THR A 107 0.93 10.08 7.51
C THR A 107 -0.08 9.88 8.63
N ASN A 108 -0.36 8.63 9.03
CA ASN A 108 -1.28 8.22 10.09
C ASN A 108 -0.79 6.94 10.79
N CYS A 109 -1.53 6.39 11.76
CA CYS A 109 -1.05 5.21 12.51
C CYS A 109 -1.01 3.90 11.71
N ALA A 110 -1.32 3.92 10.40
CA ALA A 110 -1.40 2.75 9.52
C ALA A 110 -2.36 1.66 10.04
N ASP A 111 -3.27 2.02 10.94
CA ASP A 111 -4.29 1.11 11.42
C ASP A 111 -5.44 1.02 10.44
N ARG A 112 -5.67 -0.15 9.85
CA ARG A 112 -6.60 -0.31 8.73
C ARG A 112 -8.06 -0.13 9.14
N ALA A 113 -8.38 -0.37 10.41
CA ALA A 113 -9.72 -0.14 10.97
C ALA A 113 -10.02 1.36 11.07
N ASN A 114 -9.08 2.14 11.60
CA ASN A 114 -9.24 3.58 11.82
C ASN A 114 -8.85 4.45 10.61
N HIS A 115 -8.05 3.91 9.69
CA HIS A 115 -7.61 4.53 8.44
C HIS A 115 -7.78 3.56 7.27
N PRO A 116 -9.02 3.37 6.79
CA PRO A 116 -9.27 2.56 5.62
C PRO A 116 -8.64 3.21 4.39
N ASP A 117 -7.93 2.42 3.59
CA ASP A 117 -7.33 2.88 2.34
C ASP A 117 -8.38 2.96 1.26
N SER A 118 -8.57 4.19 0.79
CA SER A 118 -9.54 4.55 -0.25
C SER A 118 -9.38 3.69 -1.51
N ARG A 119 -8.15 3.32 -1.90
CA ARG A 119 -7.90 2.50 -3.09
C ARG A 119 -8.51 1.10 -2.97
N ARG A 120 -8.59 0.54 -1.75
CA ARG A 120 -9.30 -0.74 -1.51
C ARG A 120 -10.82 -0.57 -1.45
N ARG A 121 -11.34 0.63 -1.21
CA ARG A 121 -12.77 0.93 -1.29
C ARG A 121 -13.21 1.08 -2.75
N GLU A 122 -12.40 1.76 -3.56
CA GLU A 122 -12.70 2.04 -4.97
C GLU A 122 -12.62 0.80 -5.88
N LEU A 123 -11.73 -0.15 -5.58
CA LEU A 123 -11.52 -1.37 -6.37
C LEU A 123 -12.24 -2.61 -5.81
N LEU A 124 -13.16 -2.43 -4.85
CA LEU A 124 -13.88 -3.57 -4.28
C LEU A 124 -14.70 -4.24 -5.38
N THR A 125 -14.40 -5.50 -5.70
CA THR A 125 -15.18 -6.29 -6.64
C THR A 125 -16.42 -6.87 -5.96
N TYR A 126 -17.35 -7.45 -6.74
CA TYR A 126 -18.48 -8.21 -6.22
C TYR A 126 -18.04 -9.26 -5.18
N ASP A 127 -17.03 -10.07 -5.52
CA ASP A 127 -16.46 -11.06 -4.59
C ASP A 127 -15.79 -10.40 -3.39
N GLY A 128 -15.11 -9.27 -3.60
CA GLY A 128 -14.50 -8.49 -2.54
C GLY A 128 -15.51 -7.98 -1.51
N ALA A 129 -16.71 -7.59 -1.95
CA ALA A 129 -17.80 -7.19 -1.09
C ALA A 129 -18.35 -8.37 -0.26
N HIS A 130 -18.59 -9.51 -0.89
CA HIS A 130 -19.05 -10.71 -0.19
C HIS A 130 -18.04 -11.23 0.82
N ASN A 131 -16.74 -11.22 0.45
CA ASN A 131 -15.66 -11.59 1.36
C ASN A 131 -15.56 -10.62 2.54
N ARG A 132 -15.81 -9.32 2.34
CA ARG A 132 -15.83 -8.34 3.42
C ARG A 132 -16.97 -8.59 4.40
N VAL A 133 -18.18 -8.82 3.90
CA VAL A 133 -19.35 -9.14 4.74
C VAL A 133 -19.06 -10.40 5.55
N LYS A 134 -18.50 -11.44 4.91
CA LYS A 134 -18.12 -12.68 5.58
C LYS A 134 -17.03 -12.47 6.65
N ALA A 135 -16.07 -11.58 6.41
CA ALA A 135 -15.03 -11.27 7.39
C ALA A 135 -15.57 -10.49 8.60
N GLN A 136 -16.54 -9.59 8.41
CA GLN A 136 -17.10 -8.76 9.47
C GLN A 136 -18.20 -9.46 10.27
N ARG A 137 -19.04 -10.26 9.60
CA ARG A 137 -20.25 -10.87 10.19
C ARG A 137 -20.18 -12.39 10.27
N GLY A 138 -19.11 -13.00 9.76
CA GLY A 138 -19.00 -14.46 9.69
C GLY A 138 -19.81 -15.08 8.55
N SER A 139 -19.97 -16.40 8.60
CA SER A 139 -20.70 -17.14 7.58
C SER A 139 -22.20 -16.78 7.60
N ALA A 140 -22.83 -16.67 6.44
CA ALA A 140 -24.28 -16.49 6.35
C ALA A 140 -25.03 -17.62 7.06
N SER A 141 -24.46 -18.82 7.08
CA SER A 141 -25.00 -20.00 7.78
C SER A 141 -25.14 -19.85 9.29
N LEU A 142 -24.53 -18.83 9.89
CA LEU A 142 -24.73 -18.50 11.31
C LEU A 142 -26.06 -17.79 11.56
N TYR A 143 -26.80 -17.45 10.51
CA TYR A 143 -28.01 -16.66 10.57
C TYR A 143 -29.21 -17.40 9.97
N THR A 144 -30.40 -17.02 10.44
CA THR A 144 -31.68 -17.52 9.94
C THR A 144 -32.16 -16.63 8.80
N CYS A 145 -32.51 -17.23 7.66
CA CYS A 145 -33.17 -16.54 6.57
C CYS A 145 -34.56 -16.08 7.01
N ARG A 146 -35.08 -14.98 6.44
CA ARG A 146 -36.45 -14.48 6.71
C ARG A 146 -37.57 -15.51 6.54
N CYS A 147 -37.37 -16.55 5.72
CA CYS A 147 -38.35 -17.62 5.55
C CYS A 147 -38.32 -18.70 6.65
N GLY A 148 -37.43 -18.56 7.64
CA GLY A 148 -37.23 -19.52 8.73
C GLY A 148 -36.15 -20.57 8.47
N ASN A 149 -35.70 -20.75 7.22
CA ASN A 149 -34.62 -21.70 6.91
C ASN A 149 -33.23 -21.15 7.29
N GLN A 150 -32.26 -22.03 7.50
CA GLN A 150 -30.86 -21.63 7.66
C GLN A 150 -30.37 -20.89 6.40
N ALA A 151 -29.71 -19.75 6.57
CA ALA A 151 -29.13 -19.04 5.45
C ALA A 151 -27.90 -19.78 4.91
N GLU A 152 -27.61 -19.56 3.62
CA GLU A 152 -26.48 -20.18 2.93
C GLU A 152 -25.55 -19.10 2.36
N ASP A 153 -26.13 -18.02 1.87
CA ASP A 153 -25.42 -16.94 1.21
C ASP A 153 -25.81 -15.56 1.78
N TRP A 154 -24.91 -14.59 1.59
CA TRP A 154 -25.20 -13.18 1.80
C TRP A 154 -25.82 -12.62 0.52
N ALA A 155 -27.07 -12.16 0.59
CA ALA A 155 -27.76 -11.50 -0.50
C ALA A 155 -27.63 -9.97 -0.34
N TYR A 156 -27.19 -9.30 -1.40
CA TYR A 156 -27.17 -7.84 -1.43
C TYR A 156 -28.61 -7.30 -1.53
N SER A 157 -29.00 -6.39 -0.64
CA SER A 157 -30.39 -5.95 -0.49
C SER A 157 -30.85 -4.89 -1.49
N HIS A 158 -29.98 -4.44 -2.41
CA HIS A 158 -30.26 -3.34 -3.34
C HIS A 158 -30.74 -2.05 -2.66
N ALA A 159 -30.28 -1.79 -1.45
CA ALA A 159 -30.70 -0.62 -0.66
C ALA A 159 -29.59 0.45 -0.56
N ASP A 160 -28.47 0.26 -1.26
CA ASP A 160 -27.38 1.24 -1.30
C ASP A 160 -27.66 2.27 -2.40
N TYR A 161 -27.51 3.55 -2.05
CA TYR A 161 -27.56 4.64 -3.03
C TYR A 161 -26.31 4.63 -3.92
N ASP A 162 -25.16 4.26 -3.36
CA ASP A 162 -23.88 4.16 -4.08
C ASP A 162 -23.66 2.73 -4.62
N GLU A 163 -24.73 2.12 -5.16
CA GLU A 163 -24.68 0.80 -5.77
C GLU A 163 -23.62 0.75 -6.88
N ARG A 164 -22.84 -0.34 -6.90
CA ARG A 164 -21.76 -0.53 -7.87
C ARG A 164 -22.00 -1.78 -8.69
N ALA A 165 -21.57 -1.75 -9.94
CA ALA A 165 -21.49 -2.94 -10.78
C ALA A 165 -20.14 -2.96 -11.51
N MET A 166 -19.56 -4.15 -11.67
CA MET A 166 -18.33 -4.28 -12.45
C MET A 166 -18.66 -4.14 -13.95
N ILE A 167 -17.85 -3.39 -14.69
CA ILE A 167 -18.03 -3.22 -16.14
C ILE A 167 -17.58 -4.47 -16.92
N LYS A 168 -16.55 -5.16 -16.42
CA LYS A 168 -15.91 -6.31 -17.08
C LYS A 168 -15.62 -7.43 -16.07
N GLY A 169 -15.53 -8.67 -16.56
CA GLY A 169 -15.26 -9.87 -15.74
C GLY A 169 -16.44 -10.84 -15.67
N ARG A 170 -16.25 -11.97 -14.96
CA ARG A 170 -17.27 -13.01 -14.79
C ARG A 170 -18.54 -12.48 -14.10
N GLU A 171 -18.35 -11.55 -13.16
CA GLU A 171 -19.42 -10.92 -12.37
C GLU A 171 -19.79 -9.52 -12.92
N ALA A 172 -19.51 -9.26 -14.21
CA ALA A 172 -19.89 -7.99 -14.83
C ALA A 172 -21.41 -7.77 -14.76
N ARG A 173 -21.81 -6.51 -14.52
CA ARG A 173 -23.20 -6.07 -14.36
C ARG A 173 -23.95 -6.66 -13.16
N LYS A 174 -23.30 -7.43 -12.30
CA LYS A 174 -23.90 -7.80 -11.00
C LYS A 174 -23.74 -6.63 -10.03
N PRO A 175 -24.84 -6.09 -9.52
CA PRO A 175 -24.79 -5.01 -8.55
C PRO A 175 -24.32 -5.52 -7.18
N TYR A 176 -23.60 -4.67 -6.47
CA TYR A 176 -23.12 -4.90 -5.11
C TYR A 176 -22.93 -3.57 -4.38
N SER A 177 -22.87 -3.63 -3.05
CA SER A 177 -22.54 -2.49 -2.21
C SER A 177 -21.15 -2.64 -1.60
N THR A 178 -20.48 -1.53 -1.32
CA THR A 178 -19.23 -1.53 -0.53
C THR A 178 -19.46 -1.58 0.97
N ASN A 179 -20.69 -1.33 1.42
CA ASN A 179 -21.11 -1.30 2.81
C ASN A 179 -21.73 -2.66 3.21
N PRO A 180 -21.14 -3.36 4.19
CA PRO A 180 -21.63 -4.65 4.68
C PRO A 180 -23.04 -4.64 5.28
N ASP A 181 -23.57 -3.47 5.63
CA ASP A 181 -24.91 -3.34 6.20
C ASP A 181 -26.03 -3.55 5.18
N HIS A 182 -25.73 -3.41 3.88
CA HIS A 182 -26.68 -3.68 2.80
C HIS A 182 -26.73 -5.16 2.38
N TYR A 183 -26.28 -6.07 3.25
CA TYR A 183 -26.34 -7.51 3.01
C TYR A 183 -27.24 -8.22 4.03
N SER A 184 -28.06 -9.12 3.53
CA SER A 184 -28.96 -9.96 4.32
C SER A 184 -28.61 -11.43 4.18
N PRO A 185 -28.65 -12.23 5.26
CA PRO A 185 -28.44 -13.65 5.15
C PRO A 185 -29.68 -14.31 4.54
N MET A 186 -29.51 -15.10 3.48
CA MET A 186 -30.62 -15.78 2.80
C MET A 186 -30.27 -17.24 2.48
N CYS A 187 -31.28 -18.11 2.52
CA CYS A 187 -31.15 -19.45 1.93
C CYS A 187 -31.16 -19.36 0.40
N ARG A 188 -30.58 -20.34 -0.29
CA ARG A 188 -30.47 -20.33 -1.77
C ARG A 188 -31.78 -20.07 -2.52
N PRO A 189 -32.93 -20.69 -2.18
CA PRO A 189 -34.17 -20.44 -2.91
C PRO A 189 -34.69 -19.01 -2.70
N CYS A 190 -34.56 -18.45 -1.49
CA CYS A 190 -34.94 -17.06 -1.24
C CYS A 190 -34.01 -16.09 -1.95
N HIS A 191 -32.70 -16.32 -1.90
CA HIS A 191 -31.70 -15.51 -2.57
C HIS A 191 -31.95 -15.46 -4.09
N LYS A 192 -32.15 -16.62 -4.73
CA LYS A 192 -32.45 -16.68 -6.18
C LYS A 192 -33.74 -15.96 -6.55
N ARG A 193 -34.79 -16.04 -5.72
CA ARG A 193 -36.04 -15.31 -5.94
C ARG A 193 -35.83 -13.80 -5.83
N PHE A 194 -35.04 -13.37 -4.84
CA PHE A 194 -34.69 -11.97 -4.61
C PHE A 194 -33.94 -11.39 -5.80
N ASP A 195 -32.85 -12.02 -6.23
CA ASP A 195 -32.06 -11.58 -7.39
C ASP A 195 -32.89 -11.50 -8.68
N ASN A 196 -33.79 -12.47 -8.89
CA ASN A 196 -34.65 -12.49 -10.06
C ASN A 196 -35.70 -11.37 -10.04
N ALA A 197 -36.19 -10.98 -8.85
CA ALA A 197 -37.12 -9.85 -8.72
C ALA A 197 -36.42 -8.53 -9.08
N HIS A 198 -35.18 -8.34 -8.64
CA HIS A 198 -34.40 -7.14 -8.94
C HIS A 198 -33.87 -7.08 -10.37
N ARG A 199 -33.63 -8.22 -11.03
CA ARG A 199 -33.24 -8.25 -12.46
C ARG A 199 -34.33 -7.75 -13.41
N ARG A 200 -35.59 -7.72 -12.97
CA ARG A 200 -36.75 -7.35 -13.80
C ARG A 200 -37.05 -5.85 -13.80
N VAL A 201 -36.34 -5.05 -13.00
CA VAL A 201 -36.50 -3.60 -12.98
C VAL A 201 -35.45 -2.99 -13.92
N PRO A 202 -35.84 -2.37 -15.05
CA PRO A 202 -34.89 -1.66 -15.90
C PRO A 202 -34.38 -0.42 -15.16
N GLU A 203 -33.08 -0.17 -15.37
CA GLU A 203 -32.23 0.83 -14.72
C GLU A 203 -32.95 2.04 -14.10
N GLY A 204 -33.11 1.98 -12.79
CA GLY A 204 -33.58 3.06 -11.93
C GLY A 204 -33.44 2.55 -10.50
N GLY A 205 -32.51 3.14 -9.75
CA GLY A 205 -32.18 2.72 -8.39
C GLY A 205 -33.41 2.62 -7.47
N PRO A 206 -33.27 1.96 -6.31
CA PRO A 206 -34.37 1.78 -5.37
C PRO A 206 -34.99 3.14 -5.01
N SER A 207 -36.33 3.24 -5.02
CA SER A 207 -36.99 4.43 -4.49
C SER A 207 -36.74 4.55 -2.99
N LEU A 208 -36.70 5.78 -2.47
CA LEU A 208 -36.56 6.07 -1.03
C LEU A 208 -37.54 5.28 -0.15
N ALA A 209 -38.73 4.96 -0.68
CA ALA A 209 -39.73 4.14 0.02
C ALA A 209 -39.28 2.68 0.21
N HIS A 210 -38.51 2.12 -0.73
CA HIS A 210 -38.00 0.75 -0.65
C HIS A 210 -36.90 0.62 0.41
N VAL A 211 -36.03 1.64 0.51
CA VAL A 211 -34.97 1.70 1.52
C VAL A 211 -35.57 1.85 2.92
N ALA A 212 -36.56 2.74 3.09
CA ALA A 212 -37.23 2.96 4.37
C ALA A 212 -37.96 1.70 4.89
N LEU A 213 -38.66 0.97 4.02
CA LEU A 213 -39.34 -0.27 4.39
C LEU A 213 -38.37 -1.38 4.82
N PHE A 214 -37.19 -1.43 4.20
CA PHE A 214 -36.17 -2.41 4.56
C PHE A 214 -35.53 -2.12 5.92
N MET A 215 -35.25 -0.84 6.24
CA MET A 215 -34.66 -0.48 7.54
C MET A 215 -35.64 -0.65 8.71
N ALA A 216 -36.93 -0.33 8.52
CA ALA A 216 -37.95 -0.44 9.57
C ALA A 216 -38.27 -1.88 10.03
N THR A 217 -37.84 -2.90 9.28
CA THR A 217 -38.13 -4.31 9.60
C THR A 217 -36.97 -5.05 10.29
N ARG A 218 -35.84 -4.37 10.59
CA ARG A 218 -34.67 -4.97 11.25
C ARG A 218 -34.71 -4.92 12.78
N ASP A 219 -35.55 -4.07 13.38
CA ASP A 219 -35.57 -3.81 14.84
C ASP A 219 -36.44 -4.76 15.69
N GLN A 220 -36.99 -5.85 15.14
CA GLN A 220 -37.89 -6.74 15.90
C GLN A 220 -37.30 -8.10 16.29
N VAL A 221 -35.98 -8.28 16.32
CA VAL A 221 -35.35 -9.57 16.69
C VAL A 221 -34.37 -9.46 17.86
N GLU A 222 -34.53 -8.47 18.73
CA GLU A 222 -33.93 -8.48 20.07
C GLU A 222 -35.04 -8.48 21.11
N GLY A 223 -35.42 -9.66 21.62
CA GLY A 223 -36.39 -9.70 22.72
C GLY A 223 -37.13 -11.01 22.98
N VAL A 224 -36.55 -12.19 22.76
CA VAL A 224 -36.98 -13.40 23.49
C VAL A 224 -35.79 -14.34 23.70
N ALA A 225 -35.08 -14.15 24.80
CA ALA A 225 -34.30 -15.22 25.43
C ALA A 225 -34.79 -15.29 26.88
N ALA A 226 -35.46 -16.40 27.19
CA ALA A 226 -35.81 -16.82 28.54
C ALA A 226 -34.62 -17.49 29.22
#